data_AF-A0A4Y9YFC5-F1
#
_entry.id   AF-A0A4Y9YFC5-F1
#
_cell.length_a   1.000
_cell.length_b   1.000
_cell.length_c   1.000
_cell.angle_alpha   90.00
_cell.angle_beta   90.00
_cell.angle_gamma   90.00
#
_symmetry.space_group_name_H-M   'P 1'
#
loop_
_entity.id
_entity.type
_entity.pdbx_description
1 polymer ?
#
loop_
_entity_poly.entity_id
_entity_poly.type
_entity_poly.pdbx_seq_one_letter_code
_entity_poly.pdbx_strand_id
1 'polypeptide(L)'
;MLRVSPNVFETILRLIEDHPVFHNESNNEQTPVRTQLAVTLYRMGHYGNGASVQDVARMAGCSEGAVELYTDRCQEAIMSLHEMFVRPLTDEEKEVEKAWIEKHLGLTGSSWWEGWIMYDGTIIVLYARPGLDGDAYYTRKCNYGLNAQV
;
A
#
# COMPACT_ATOMS: atom_id res chain seq x y z
N MET A 1 4.84 2.25 -18.15
CA MET A 1 5.85 1.24 -17.71
C MET A 1 5.33 0.61 -16.44
N LEU A 2 5.41 -0.72 -16.27
CA LEU A 2 4.98 -1.36 -15.02
C LEU A 2 6.06 -1.11 -13.95
N ARG A 3 5.68 -0.56 -12.78
CA ARG A 3 6.62 -0.28 -11.68
C ARG A 3 6.92 -1.51 -10.83
N VAL A 4 7.02 -2.68 -11.46
CA VAL A 4 7.38 -3.94 -10.81
C VAL A 4 8.40 -4.67 -11.68
N SER A 5 9.28 -5.46 -11.05
CA SER A 5 10.17 -6.34 -11.80
C SER A 5 9.37 -7.47 -12.46
N PRO A 6 9.87 -8.08 -13.55
CA PRO A 6 9.20 -9.22 -14.17
C PRO A 6 8.93 -10.37 -13.19
N ASN A 7 9.87 -10.65 -12.29
CA ASN A 7 9.71 -11.70 -11.29
C ASN A 7 8.56 -11.42 -10.30
N VAL A 8 8.44 -10.17 -9.84
CA VAL A 8 7.34 -9.74 -8.96
C VAL A 8 6.01 -9.83 -9.71
N PHE A 9 5.98 -9.42 -10.98
CA PHE A 9 4.78 -9.51 -11.82
C PHE A 9 4.28 -10.96 -11.92
N GLU A 10 5.16 -11.91 -12.24
CA GLU A 10 4.80 -13.33 -12.32
C GLU A 10 4.34 -13.90 -10.99
N THR A 11 4.94 -13.43 -9.88
CA THR A 11 4.56 -13.87 -8.53
C THR A 11 3.15 -13.40 -8.18
N ILE A 12 2.83 -12.13 -8.44
CA ILE A 12 1.48 -11.59 -8.22
C ILE A 12 0.47 -12.33 -9.11
N LEU A 13 0.80 -12.53 -10.39
CA LEU A 13 -0.07 -13.23 -11.33
C LEU A 13 -0.45 -14.63 -10.81
N ARG A 14 0.54 -15.43 -10.40
CA ARG A 14 0.29 -16.78 -9.84
C ARG A 14 -0.54 -16.79 -8.58
N LEU A 15 -0.46 -15.72 -7.77
CA LEU A 15 -1.24 -15.63 -6.53
C LEU A 15 -2.72 -15.29 -6.79
N ILE A 16 -3.03 -14.65 -7.92
CA ILE A 16 -4.38 -14.13 -8.20
C ILE A 16 -5.08 -14.82 -9.39
N GLU A 17 -4.37 -15.58 -10.22
CA GLU A 17 -4.90 -16.09 -11.50
C GLU A 17 -6.16 -16.97 -11.36
N ASP A 18 -6.24 -17.74 -10.28
CA ASP A 18 -7.38 -18.62 -9.97
C ASP A 18 -8.49 -17.92 -9.16
N HIS A 19 -8.39 -16.60 -8.92
CA HIS A 19 -9.38 -15.89 -8.11
C HIS A 19 -10.75 -15.82 -8.81
N PRO A 20 -11.88 -16.14 -8.14
CA PRO A 20 -13.21 -16.20 -8.76
C PRO A 20 -13.64 -14.93 -9.49
N VAL A 21 -13.15 -13.76 -9.08
CA VAL A 21 -13.46 -12.46 -9.71
C VAL A 21 -13.08 -12.38 -11.20
N PHE A 22 -12.12 -13.22 -11.64
CA PHE A 22 -11.70 -13.30 -13.05
C PHE A 22 -12.54 -14.29 -13.88
N HIS A 23 -13.45 -15.02 -13.24
CA HIS A 23 -14.32 -16.00 -13.90
C HIS A 23 -15.77 -15.50 -13.88
N ASN A 24 -16.48 -15.70 -14.98
CA ASN A 24 -17.92 -15.48 -15.05
C ASN A 24 -18.56 -16.66 -15.79
N GLU A 25 -19.87 -16.82 -15.64
CA GLU A 25 -20.63 -17.86 -16.33
C GLU A 25 -20.99 -17.48 -17.78
N SER A 26 -20.15 -16.66 -18.42
CA SER A 26 -20.37 -16.22 -19.80
C SER A 26 -19.75 -17.17 -20.80
N ASN A 27 -20.39 -17.32 -21.96
CA ASN A 27 -19.82 -18.02 -23.11
C ASN A 27 -18.79 -17.16 -23.87
N ASN A 28 -18.58 -15.91 -23.47
CA ASN A 28 -17.59 -15.04 -24.08
C ASN A 28 -16.24 -15.20 -23.37
N GLU A 29 -15.17 -15.38 -24.15
CA GLU A 29 -13.81 -15.41 -23.62
C GLU A 29 -13.49 -14.09 -22.92
N GLN A 30 -13.08 -14.18 -21.65
CA GLN A 30 -12.59 -13.03 -20.92
C GLN A 30 -11.14 -12.71 -21.30
N THR A 31 -10.79 -11.43 -21.24
CA THR A 31 -9.40 -10.98 -21.34
C THR A 31 -8.53 -11.72 -20.31
N PRO A 32 -7.36 -12.27 -20.69
CA PRO A 32 -6.50 -13.01 -19.76
C PRO A 32 -6.12 -12.21 -18.51
N VAL A 33 -6.05 -12.85 -17.34
CA VAL A 33 -5.69 -12.20 -16.06
C VAL A 33 -4.35 -11.46 -16.15
N ARG A 34 -3.37 -12.05 -16.84
CA ARG A 34 -2.08 -11.40 -17.15
C ARG A 34 -2.26 -10.01 -17.77
N THR A 35 -3.17 -9.88 -18.74
CA THR A 35 -3.44 -8.61 -19.42
C THR A 35 -4.17 -7.64 -18.49
N GLN A 36 -5.17 -8.12 -17.75
CA GLN A 36 -5.88 -7.29 -16.76
C GLN A 36 -4.89 -6.72 -15.72
N LEU A 37 -4.02 -7.58 -15.17
CA LEU A 37 -2.99 -7.20 -14.21
C LEU A 37 -1.98 -6.21 -14.79
N ALA A 38 -1.54 -6.41 -16.04
CA ALA A 38 -0.63 -5.48 -16.71
C ALA A 38 -1.26 -4.09 -16.88
N VAL A 39 -2.53 -4.01 -17.28
CA VAL A 39 -3.25 -2.72 -17.41
C VAL A 39 -3.39 -2.04 -16.05
N THR A 40 -3.78 -2.80 -15.01
CA THR A 40 -3.92 -2.27 -13.65
C THR A 40 -2.59 -1.74 -13.10
N LEU A 41 -1.52 -2.51 -13.20
CA LEU A 41 -0.19 -2.08 -12.75
C LEU A 41 0.39 -0.94 -13.59
N TYR A 42 0.02 -0.87 -14.87
CA TYR A 42 0.35 0.29 -15.69
C TYR A 42 -0.35 1.52 -15.13
N ARG A 43 -1.67 1.47 -14.93
CA ARG A 43 -2.45 2.58 -14.33
C ARG A 43 -1.86 3.04 -12.99
N MET A 44 -1.58 2.11 -12.08
CA MET A 44 -1.01 2.40 -10.76
C MET A 44 0.44 2.90 -10.81
N GLY A 45 1.16 2.63 -11.90
CA GLY A 45 2.52 3.12 -12.12
C GLY A 45 2.62 4.58 -12.58
N HIS A 46 1.49 5.24 -12.82
CA HIS A 46 1.41 6.62 -13.29
C HIS A 46 0.67 7.51 -12.27
N TYR A 47 0.80 8.83 -12.42
CA TYR A 47 0.14 9.84 -11.59
C TYR A 47 -0.44 10.96 -12.47
N GLY A 48 -1.42 11.68 -11.93
CA GLY A 48 -2.08 12.78 -12.65
C GLY A 48 -2.75 12.29 -13.94
N ASN A 49 -2.64 13.07 -15.02
CA ASN A 49 -3.28 12.75 -16.30
C ASN A 49 -2.81 11.42 -16.89
N GLY A 50 -1.55 11.00 -16.64
CA GLY A 50 -1.03 9.72 -17.12
C GLY A 50 -1.66 8.49 -16.46
N ALA A 51 -2.38 8.67 -15.34
CA ALA A 51 -3.18 7.63 -14.69
C ALA A 51 -4.68 7.72 -15.05
N SER A 52 -5.05 8.65 -15.94
CA SER A 52 -6.43 8.77 -16.41
C SER A 52 -6.86 7.50 -17.13
N VAL A 53 -8.13 7.12 -16.94
CA VAL A 53 -8.72 5.94 -17.57
C VAL A 53 -8.59 6.02 -19.09
N GLN A 54 -8.82 7.22 -19.66
CA GLN A 54 -8.71 7.48 -21.09
C GLN A 54 -7.29 7.25 -21.63
N ASP A 55 -6.25 7.77 -20.98
CA ASP A 55 -4.88 7.58 -21.45
C ASP A 55 -4.42 6.14 -21.32
N VAL A 56 -4.79 5.47 -20.23
CA VAL A 56 -4.48 4.05 -20.01
C VAL A 56 -5.19 3.18 -21.05
N ALA A 57 -6.47 3.44 -21.32
CA ALA A 57 -7.26 2.72 -22.32
C ALA A 57 -6.66 2.87 -23.72
N ARG A 58 -6.29 4.11 -24.09
CA ARG A 58 -5.61 4.40 -25.36
C ARG A 58 -4.28 3.68 -25.50
N MET A 59 -3.48 3.63 -24.42
CA MET A 59 -2.21 2.91 -24.43
C MET A 59 -2.44 1.40 -24.55
N ALA A 60 -3.32 0.84 -23.72
CA ALA A 60 -3.59 -0.59 -23.66
C ALA A 60 -4.39 -1.12 -24.87
N GLY A 61 -4.98 -0.25 -25.69
CA GLY A 61 -5.82 -0.64 -26.81
C GLY A 61 -7.14 -1.29 -26.36
N CYS A 62 -7.69 -0.86 -25.22
CA CYS A 62 -8.96 -1.36 -24.68
C CYS A 62 -9.95 -0.23 -24.41
N SER A 63 -11.17 -0.55 -23.99
CA SER A 63 -12.17 0.46 -23.60
C SER A 63 -11.88 1.03 -22.21
N GLU A 64 -12.35 2.26 -21.96
CA GLU A 64 -12.24 2.89 -20.64
C GLU A 64 -12.88 2.05 -19.54
N GLY A 65 -14.09 1.51 -19.79
CA GLY A 65 -14.76 0.61 -18.85
C GLY A 65 -13.99 -0.70 -18.60
N ALA A 66 -13.19 -1.18 -19.57
CA ALA A 66 -12.32 -2.33 -19.34
C ALA A 66 -11.18 -1.99 -18.39
N VAL A 67 -10.59 -0.79 -18.47
CA VAL A 67 -9.55 -0.35 -17.54
C VAL A 67 -10.08 -0.29 -16.10
N GLU A 68 -11.27 0.27 -15.90
CA GLU A 68 -11.92 0.30 -14.58
C GLU A 68 -12.18 -1.12 -14.07
N LEU A 69 -12.84 -1.96 -14.89
CA LEU A 69 -13.14 -3.34 -14.55
C LEU A 69 -11.89 -4.15 -14.19
N TYR A 70 -10.81 -4.03 -14.97
CA TYR A 70 -9.55 -4.72 -14.69
C TYR A 70 -8.92 -4.24 -13.38
N THR A 71 -9.03 -2.94 -13.09
CA THR A 71 -8.51 -2.36 -11.85
C THR A 71 -9.26 -2.93 -10.65
N ASP A 72 -10.59 -2.91 -10.68
CA ASP A 72 -11.42 -3.38 -9.57
C ASP A 72 -11.21 -4.87 -9.30
N ARG A 73 -11.19 -5.69 -10.35
CA ARG A 73 -10.94 -7.14 -10.24
C ARG A 73 -9.56 -7.45 -9.66
N CYS A 74 -8.52 -6.80 -10.16
CA CYS A 74 -7.17 -6.99 -9.64
C CYS A 74 -7.07 -6.51 -8.20
N GLN A 75 -7.72 -5.41 -7.85
CA GLN A 75 -7.73 -4.90 -6.48
C GLN A 75 -8.44 -5.88 -5.54
N GLU A 76 -9.60 -6.42 -5.91
CA GLU A 76 -10.31 -7.43 -5.11
C GLU A 76 -9.44 -8.67 -4.87
N ALA A 77 -8.85 -9.23 -5.92
CA ALA A 77 -8.00 -10.42 -5.82
C ALA A 77 -6.68 -10.18 -5.06
N ILE A 78 -6.11 -8.97 -5.12
CA ILE A 78 -4.93 -8.62 -4.32
C ILE A 78 -5.33 -8.44 -2.84
N MET A 79 -6.46 -7.81 -2.58
CA MET A 79 -6.96 -7.59 -1.22
C MET A 79 -7.36 -8.89 -0.52
N SER A 80 -7.78 -9.93 -1.26
CA SER A 80 -8.04 -11.25 -0.68
C SER A 80 -6.79 -11.91 -0.09
N LEU A 81 -5.58 -11.49 -0.51
CA LEU A 81 -4.31 -11.96 0.03
C LEU A 81 -3.89 -11.23 1.31
N HIS A 82 -4.65 -10.23 1.76
CA HIS A 82 -4.26 -9.36 2.87
C HIS A 82 -3.90 -10.15 4.13
N GLU A 83 -4.71 -11.11 4.54
CA GLU A 83 -4.46 -11.89 5.76
C GLU A 83 -3.21 -12.78 5.68
N MET A 84 -2.80 -13.18 4.47
CA MET A 84 -1.60 -13.98 4.26
C MET A 84 -0.31 -13.17 4.48
N PHE A 85 -0.32 -11.89 4.09
CA PHE A 85 0.89 -11.05 4.08
C PHE A 85 0.89 -9.95 5.14
N VAL A 86 -0.29 -9.50 5.57
CA VAL A 86 -0.50 -8.42 6.54
C VAL A 86 -1.20 -9.00 7.76
N ARG A 87 -0.41 -9.62 8.64
CA ARG A 87 -0.87 -10.07 9.95
C ARG A 87 -0.15 -9.32 11.08
N PRO A 88 -0.78 -9.12 12.23
CA PRO A 88 -0.08 -8.71 13.44
C PRO A 88 1.02 -9.71 13.77
N LEU A 89 2.17 -9.20 14.20
CA LEU A 89 3.22 -10.01 14.82
C LEU A 89 2.73 -10.53 16.17
N THR A 90 3.07 -11.78 16.48
CA THR A 90 2.92 -12.34 17.84
C THR A 90 3.87 -11.63 18.80
N ASP A 91 3.61 -11.72 20.10
CA ASP A 91 4.46 -11.06 21.09
C ASP A 91 5.87 -11.66 21.08
N GLU A 92 6.02 -12.97 20.85
CA GLU A 92 7.32 -13.61 20.68
C GLU A 92 8.09 -13.11 19.44
N GLU A 93 7.40 -12.95 18.31
CA GLU A 93 8.03 -12.41 17.09
C GLU A 93 8.46 -10.95 17.27
N LYS A 94 7.65 -10.14 17.99
CA LYS A 94 8.03 -8.77 18.33
C LYS A 94 9.32 -8.76 19.14
N GLU A 95 9.47 -9.63 20.14
CA GLU A 95 10.70 -9.68 20.95
C GLU A 95 11.92 -10.10 20.13
N VAL A 96 11.77 -11.04 19.19
CA VAL A 96 12.86 -11.43 18.27
C VAL A 96 13.28 -10.26 17.38
N GLU A 97 12.32 -9.56 16.77
CA GLU A 97 12.58 -8.39 15.94
C GLU A 97 13.21 -7.26 16.78
N LYS A 98 12.77 -7.07 18.02
CA LYS A 98 13.36 -6.06 18.90
C LYS A 98 14.85 -6.35 19.17
N ALA A 99 15.17 -7.60 19.51
CA ALA A 99 16.56 -8.02 19.72
C ALA A 99 17.41 -7.89 18.45
N TRP A 100 16.84 -8.17 17.27
CA TRP A 100 17.52 -8.00 15.99
C TRP A 100 17.89 -6.54 15.72
N ILE A 101 16.95 -5.61 15.95
CA ILE A 101 17.16 -4.17 15.79
C ILE A 101 18.22 -3.65 16.78
N GLU A 102 18.15 -4.03 18.06
CA GLU A 102 19.14 -3.60 19.05
C GLU A 102 20.56 -4.00 18.65
N LYS A 103 20.71 -5.26 18.19
CA LYS A 103 21.99 -5.78 17.72
C LYS A 103 22.52 -5.04 16.48
N HIS A 104 21.65 -4.69 15.53
CA HIS A 104 22.05 -4.02 14.29
C HIS A 104 22.34 -2.53 14.48
N LEU A 105 21.58 -1.85 15.33
CA LEU A 105 21.72 -0.41 15.57
C LEU A 105 22.65 -0.08 16.74
N GLY A 106 23.04 -1.06 17.56
CA GLY A 106 23.90 -0.86 18.72
C GLY A 106 23.21 -0.12 19.87
N LEU A 107 21.88 -0.07 19.88
CA LEU A 107 21.06 0.69 20.84
C LEU A 107 20.86 -0.09 22.16
N THR A 108 21.93 -0.65 22.70
CA THR A 108 21.84 -1.55 23.87
C THR A 108 21.33 -0.80 25.10
N GLY A 109 20.21 -1.24 25.69
CA GLY A 109 19.67 -0.68 26.94
C GLY A 109 18.90 0.65 26.79
N SER A 110 18.39 0.93 25.60
CA SER A 110 17.58 2.14 25.31
C SER A 110 16.09 1.89 25.51
N SER A 111 15.29 2.95 25.69
CA SER A 111 13.87 2.87 26.05
C SER A 111 12.90 2.66 24.87
N TRP A 112 13.40 2.37 23.67
CA TRP A 112 12.56 2.19 22.48
C TRP A 112 11.74 0.89 22.51
N TRP A 113 12.21 -0.13 23.25
CA TRP A 113 11.58 -1.46 23.36
C TRP A 113 10.11 -1.42 23.79
N GLU A 114 9.78 -0.42 24.61
CA GLU A 114 8.45 -0.17 25.20
C GLU A 114 7.99 1.27 24.92
N GLY A 115 8.67 1.97 24.01
CA GLY A 115 8.53 3.39 23.79
C GLY A 115 7.43 3.75 22.80
N TRP A 116 6.75 4.85 23.09
CA TRP A 116 5.88 5.64 22.20
C TRP A 116 6.61 6.34 21.04
N ILE A 117 7.93 6.23 20.96
CA ILE A 117 8.75 6.95 19.97
C ILE A 117 8.89 6.07 18.73
N MET A 118 8.14 6.42 17.69
CA MET A 118 8.34 5.86 16.35
C MET A 118 9.48 6.58 15.64
N TYR A 119 10.29 5.85 14.87
CA TYR A 119 11.38 6.39 14.06
C TYR A 119 10.85 7.33 12.96
N ASP A 120 9.63 7.09 12.48
CA ASP A 120 8.92 7.98 11.55
C ASP A 120 7.94 8.87 12.32
N GLY A 121 8.41 10.08 12.68
CA GLY A 121 7.61 11.22 13.17
C GLY A 121 6.42 10.91 14.07
N THR A 122 6.59 11.04 15.39
CA THR A 122 5.47 10.94 16.34
C THR A 122 4.79 12.30 16.51
N ILE A 123 3.47 12.38 16.29
CA ILE A 123 2.69 13.60 16.61
C ILE A 123 2.33 13.59 18.09
N ILE A 124 2.94 14.50 18.87
CA ILE A 124 2.54 14.76 20.26
C ILE A 124 1.32 15.68 20.22
N VAL A 125 0.15 15.15 20.55
CA VAL A 125 -1.11 15.91 20.52
C VAL A 125 -1.14 16.91 21.69
N LEU A 126 -1.40 18.18 21.37
CA LEU A 126 -1.56 19.26 22.34
C LEU A 126 -3.03 19.36 22.76
N TYR A 127 -3.25 19.60 24.06
CA TYR A 127 -4.59 19.79 24.61
C TYR A 127 -5.31 21.02 24.04
N ALA A 128 -4.57 22.08 23.70
CA ALA A 128 -5.13 23.34 23.21
C ALA A 128 -4.24 23.97 22.12
N ARG A 129 -4.84 24.89 21.35
CA ARG A 129 -4.13 25.70 20.35
C ARG A 129 -3.01 26.51 21.01
N PRO A 130 -1.76 26.42 20.53
CA PRO A 130 -0.68 27.27 21.02
C PRO A 130 -0.98 28.76 20.86
N GLY A 131 -0.59 29.57 21.84
CA GLY A 131 -0.85 31.01 21.84
C GLY A 131 -0.05 31.78 20.79
N LEU A 132 1.16 31.30 20.46
CA LEU A 132 2.00 31.83 19.39
C LEU A 132 1.92 30.89 18.18
N ASP A 133 1.61 31.44 17.00
CA ASP A 133 1.55 30.72 15.72
C ASP A 133 0.71 29.43 15.75
N GLY A 134 -0.40 29.43 16.49
CA GLY A 134 -1.22 28.23 16.71
C GLY A 134 -1.65 27.47 15.44
N ASP A 135 -1.76 28.15 14.30
CA ASP A 135 -2.11 27.54 13.01
C ASP A 135 -0.98 26.67 12.44
N ALA A 136 0.29 26.98 12.77
CA ALA A 136 1.44 26.16 12.38
C ALA A 136 1.44 24.78 13.07
N TYR A 137 0.69 24.63 14.16
CA TYR A 137 0.58 23.40 14.93
C TYR A 137 -0.66 22.58 14.58
N TYR A 138 -1.50 23.04 13.65
CA TYR A 138 -2.70 22.31 13.24
C TYR A 138 -2.33 21.23 12.23
N THR A 139 -2.51 19.96 12.61
CA THR A 139 -2.07 18.83 11.80
C THR A 139 -3.14 18.40 10.78
N ARG A 140 -2.73 17.59 9.80
CA ARG A 140 -3.65 16.90 8.86
C ARG A 140 -4.69 16.01 9.58
N LYS A 141 -4.44 15.61 10.83
CA LYS A 141 -5.36 14.81 11.64
C LYS A 141 -6.41 15.67 12.36
N CYS A 142 -6.53 16.94 12.01
CA CYS A 142 -7.49 17.90 12.58
C CYS A 142 -7.34 18.06 14.11
N ASN A 143 -6.10 18.02 14.61
CA ASN A 143 -5.75 18.30 15.99
C ASN A 143 -4.53 19.24 16.06
N TYR A 144 -4.27 19.84 17.22
CA TYR A 144 -3.03 20.57 17.45
C TYR A 144 -1.95 19.59 17.90
N GLY A 145 -0.75 19.64 17.32
CA GLY A 145 0.30 18.69 17.65
C GLY A 145 1.70 19.12 17.22
N LEU A 146 2.71 18.56 17.89
CA LEU A 146 4.12 18.72 17.55
C LEU A 146 4.63 17.47 16.86
N ASN A 147 5.33 17.64 15.74
CA ASN A 147 6.08 16.52 15.16
C ASN A 147 7.37 16.34 15.96
N ALA A 148 7.50 15.20 16.63
CA ALA A 148 8.75 14.73 17.21
C ALA A 148 9.37 13.70 16.26
N GLN A 149 10.53 14.04 15.69
CA GLN A 149 11.39 13.14 14.92
C GLN A 149 12.72 13.03 15.66
N VAL A 150 13.30 11.82 15.69
CA VAL A 150 14.64 11.56 16.26
C VAL A 150 15.65 11.50 15.13
#